data_AF-A0A8X6Q9B7-F1
#
_entry.id   AF-A0A8X6Q9B7-F1
#
_cell.length_a   1.000
_cell.length_b   1.000
_cell.length_c   1.000
_cell.angle_alpha   90.00
_cell.angle_beta   90.00
_cell.angle_gamma   90.00
#
_symmetry.space_group_name_H-M   'P 1'
#
loop_
_entity.id
_entity.type
_entity.pdbx_description
1 polymer ?
#
loop_
_entity_poly.entity_id
_entity_poly.type
_entity_poly.pdbx_seq_one_letter_code
_entity_poly.pdbx_strand_id
1 'polypeptide(L)'
;MKGNMKIDHLKIIFERLNSYGLKINISKFVFGVQEIEFLGYLISQEGSRPLPEKVQAIINYKKPETLHDLRTFLGMINFYRRYLKDAAKTQTLLHDYLKGAKKRDKRKIQWSDEAETQFEKCKNDLINTTL
;
A
#
# COMPACT_ATOMS: atom_id res chain seq x y z
N MET A 1 28.12 2.19 23.03
CA MET A 1 27.17 1.10 23.35
C MET A 1 25.92 1.09 22.45
N LYS A 2 26.02 1.23 21.11
CA LYS A 2 24.84 1.18 20.21
C LYS A 2 24.80 -0.04 19.25
N GLY A 3 25.78 -0.94 19.34
CA GLY A 3 25.94 -2.08 18.41
C GLY A 3 25.25 -3.39 18.80
N ASN A 4 24.93 -3.63 20.08
CA ASN A 4 24.52 -4.97 20.56
C ASN A 4 23.01 -5.22 20.56
N MET A 5 22.19 -4.17 20.64
CA MET A 5 20.73 -4.29 20.80
C MET A 5 20.06 -5.06 19.64
N LYS A 6 20.56 -4.92 18.40
CA LYS A 6 20.02 -5.63 17.23
C LYS A 6 20.26 -7.14 17.29
N ILE A 7 21.42 -7.56 17.80
CA ILE A 7 21.79 -8.98 17.89
C ILE A 7 21.02 -9.65 19.04
N ASP A 8 20.85 -8.95 20.17
CA ASP A 8 20.13 -9.49 21.32
C ASP A 8 18.64 -9.70 21.00
N HIS A 9 18.01 -8.80 20.21
CA HIS A 9 16.65 -9.02 19.71
C HIS A 9 16.54 -10.26 18.83
N LEU A 10 17.52 -10.51 17.94
CA LEU A 10 17.51 -11.70 17.08
C LEU A 10 17.61 -12.99 17.90
N LYS A 11 18.44 -13.02 18.95
CA LYS A 11 18.54 -14.17 19.86
C LYS A 11 17.18 -14.47 20.51
N ILE A 12 16.52 -13.46 21.08
CA ILE A 12 15.19 -13.62 21.70
C ILE A 12 14.17 -14.15 20.70
N ILE A 13 14.17 -13.62 19.47
CA ILE A 13 13.26 -14.06 18.41
C ILE A 13 13.52 -15.54 18.07
N PHE A 14 14.77 -15.94 17.86
CA PHE A 14 15.11 -17.32 17.50
C PHE A 14 14.85 -18.31 18.62
N GLU A 15 15.12 -17.94 19.87
CA GLU A 15 14.78 -18.73 21.05
C GLU A 15 13.26 -18.98 21.13
N ARG A 16 12.44 -17.95 20.93
CA ARG A 16 10.98 -18.09 20.90
C ARG A 16 10.50 -18.93 19.71
N LEU A 17 11.03 -18.71 18.52
CA LEU A 17 10.64 -19.52 17.35
C LEU A 17 10.95 -21.00 17.61
N ASN A 18 12.13 -21.29 18.15
CA ASN A 18 12.54 -22.64 18.52
C ASN A 18 11.66 -23.24 19.63
N SER A 19 11.33 -22.48 20.69
CA SER A 19 10.52 -22.98 21.80
C SER A 19 9.10 -23.37 21.38
N TYR A 20 8.56 -22.78 20.31
CA TYR A 20 7.25 -23.11 19.74
C TYR A 20 7.34 -24.01 18.49
N GLY A 21 8.52 -24.55 18.16
CA GLY A 21 8.69 -25.46 17.02
C GLY A 21 8.52 -24.81 15.64
N LEU A 22 8.61 -23.48 15.56
CA LEU A 22 8.53 -22.74 14.30
C LEU A 22 9.88 -22.79 13.57
N LYS A 23 9.86 -23.25 12.32
CA LYS A 23 11.05 -23.32 11.47
C LYS A 23 11.17 -22.09 10.59
N ILE A 24 12.40 -21.61 10.43
CA ILE A 24 12.72 -20.48 9.57
C ILE A 24 13.10 -20.98 8.18
N ASN A 25 12.57 -20.35 7.14
CA ASN A 25 13.10 -20.49 5.79
C ASN A 25 14.26 -19.49 5.60
N ILE A 26 15.49 -20.00 5.67
CA ILE A 26 16.72 -19.19 5.57
C ILE A 26 16.77 -18.41 4.25
N SER A 27 16.26 -18.98 3.15
CA SER A 27 16.32 -18.31 1.83
C SER A 27 15.42 -17.08 1.73
N LYS A 28 14.50 -16.89 2.68
CA LYS A 28 13.59 -15.72 2.75
C LYS A 28 14.03 -14.70 3.80
N PHE A 29 15.11 -14.97 4.53
CA PHE A 29 15.60 -14.09 5.58
C PHE A 29 16.69 -13.17 5.06
N VAL A 30 16.61 -11.91 5.45
CA VAL A 30 17.57 -10.86 5.10
C VAL A 30 18.00 -10.18 6.40
N PHE A 31 19.32 -10.06 6.61
CA PHE A 31 19.89 -9.50 7.84
C PHE A 31 20.87 -8.37 7.51
N GLY A 32 20.97 -7.39 8.41
CA GLY A 32 22.03 -6.39 8.38
C GLY A 32 21.99 -5.41 7.20
N VAL A 33 20.89 -5.36 6.44
CA VAL A 33 20.72 -4.46 5.30
C VAL A 33 20.31 -3.05 5.74
N GLN A 34 20.63 -2.06 4.91
CA GLN A 34 20.21 -0.66 5.11
C GLN A 34 18.75 -0.43 4.72
N GLU A 35 18.26 -1.18 3.73
CA GLU A 35 16.89 -1.13 3.25
C GLU A 35 16.33 -2.56 3.11
N ILE A 36 15.04 -2.74 3.38
CA ILE A 36 14.35 -4.03 3.25
C ILE A 36 12.93 -3.83 2.72
N GLU A 37 12.51 -4.71 1.82
CA GLU A 37 11.11 -4.78 1.38
C GLU A 37 10.27 -5.51 2.42
N PHE A 38 9.19 -4.87 2.88
CA PHE A 38 8.28 -5.45 3.85
C PHE A 38 6.85 -4.95 3.62
N LEU A 39 5.92 -5.89 3.43
CA LEU A 39 4.48 -5.63 3.27
C LEU A 39 4.14 -4.55 2.22
N GLY A 40 4.85 -4.50 1.09
CA GLY A 40 4.57 -3.53 0.03
C GLY A 40 5.27 -2.16 0.21
N TYR A 41 6.13 -2.04 1.21
CA TYR A 41 6.98 -0.88 1.44
C TYR A 41 8.45 -1.25 1.33
N LEU A 42 9.27 -0.28 0.94
CA LEU A 42 10.68 -0.29 1.25
C LEU A 42 10.90 0.44 2.57
N ILE A 43 11.57 -0.19 3.52
CA ILE A 43 11.85 0.34 4.86
C ILE A 43 13.35 0.58 4.97
N SER A 44 13.73 1.79 5.36
CA SER A 44 15.10 2.24 5.56
C SER A 44 15.25 3.00 6.89
N GLN A 45 16.42 3.59 7.14
CA GLN A 45 16.63 4.43 8.33
C GLN A 45 15.88 5.77 8.25
N GLU A 46 15.64 6.24 7.03
CA GLU A 46 14.95 7.49 6.71
C GLU A 46 13.42 7.35 6.80
N GLY A 47 12.91 6.12 6.84
CA GLY A 47 11.51 5.83 7.03
C GLY A 47 11.02 4.70 6.14
N SER A 48 9.83 4.85 5.59
CA SER A 48 9.24 3.88 4.67
C SER A 48 8.69 4.59 3.46
N ARG A 49 8.78 3.96 2.30
CA ARG A 49 8.18 4.43 1.05
C ARG A 49 7.47 3.29 0.32
N PRO A 50 6.44 3.56 -0.49
CA PRO A 50 5.83 2.55 -1.35
C PRO A 50 6.86 1.88 -2.27
N LEU A 51 6.68 0.59 -2.57
CA LEU A 51 7.51 -0.08 -3.58
C LEU A 51 7.17 0.40 -5.00
N PRO A 52 8.16 0.64 -5.88
CA PRO A 52 7.93 1.10 -7.24
C PRO A 52 6.96 0.21 -8.04
N GLU A 53 7.03 -1.11 -7.93
CA GLU A 53 6.11 -1.98 -8.66
C GLU A 53 4.65 -1.86 -8.16
N LYS A 54 4.45 -1.54 -6.88
CA LYS A 54 3.10 -1.33 -6.33
C LYS A 54 2.51 0.00 -6.77
N VAL A 55 3.34 1.03 -6.84
CA VAL A 55 2.97 2.34 -7.39
C VAL A 55 2.64 2.19 -8.88
N GLN A 56 3.48 1.47 -9.64
CA GLN A 56 3.25 1.24 -11.06
C GLN A 56 1.96 0.47 -11.34
N ALA A 57 1.62 -0.52 -10.50
CA ALA A 57 0.36 -1.25 -10.62
C ALA A 57 -0.88 -0.35 -10.44
N ILE A 58 -0.79 0.67 -9.59
CA ILE A 58 -1.86 1.66 -9.39
C ILE A 58 -1.94 2.63 -10.57
N ILE A 59 -0.79 3.10 -11.08
CA ILE A 59 -0.73 3.97 -12.26
C ILE A 59 -1.32 3.28 -13.50
N ASN A 60 -1.03 1.99 -13.66
CA ASN A 60 -1.52 1.21 -14.78
C ASN A 60 -2.94 0.65 -14.55
N TYR A 61 -3.56 0.97 -13.41
CA TYR A 61 -4.91 0.50 -13.11
C TYR A 61 -5.88 1.13 -14.11
N LYS A 62 -6.59 0.26 -14.84
CA LYS A 62 -7.58 0.70 -15.85
C LYS A 62 -8.74 1.43 -15.18
N LYS A 63 -9.34 2.38 -15.88
CA LYS A 63 -10.52 3.11 -15.41
C LYS A 63 -11.59 2.09 -14.92
N PRO A 64 -12.03 2.16 -13.65
CA PRO A 64 -13.01 1.23 -13.11
C PRO A 64 -14.33 1.27 -13.90
N GLU A 65 -14.81 0.12 -14.35
CA GLU A 65 -16.10 0.03 -15.04
C GLU A 65 -17.26 -0.17 -14.07
N THR A 66 -17.00 -0.82 -12.93
CA THR A 66 -18.02 -1.15 -11.93
C THR A 66 -17.71 -0.57 -10.55
N LEU A 67 -18.74 -0.47 -9.70
CA LEU A 67 -18.58 -0.07 -8.29
C LEU A 67 -17.65 -1.00 -7.50
N HIS A 68 -17.57 -2.28 -7.89
CA HIS A 68 -16.63 -3.22 -7.31
C HIS A 68 -15.19 -2.84 -7.65
N ASP A 69 -14.92 -2.54 -8.92
CA ASP A 69 -13.59 -2.17 -9.40
C ASP A 69 -13.14 -0.84 -8.78
N LEU A 70 -14.05 0.12 -8.63
CA LEU A 70 -13.76 1.41 -8.00
C LEU A 70 -13.42 1.24 -6.52
N ARG A 71 -14.15 0.38 -5.80
CA ARG A 71 -13.83 0.06 -4.40
C ARG A 71 -12.47 -0.61 -4.27
N THR A 72 -12.12 -1.52 -5.19
CA THR A 72 -10.80 -2.15 -5.23
C THR A 72 -9.70 -1.11 -5.45
N PHE A 73 -9.87 -0.23 -6.44
CA PHE A 73 -8.95 0.87 -6.71
C PHE A 73 -8.76 1.78 -5.50
N LEU A 74 -9.85 2.26 -4.89
CA LEU A 74 -9.79 3.10 -3.70
C LEU A 74 -9.15 2.38 -2.51
N GLY A 75 -9.32 1.06 -2.39
CA GLY A 75 -8.61 0.25 -1.40
C GLY A 75 -7.10 0.24 -1.63
N MET A 76 -6.67 0.06 -2.87
CA MET A 76 -5.25 0.09 -3.26
C MET A 76 -4.62 1.46 -2.98
N ILE A 77 -5.30 2.55 -3.34
CA ILE A 77 -4.85 3.92 -3.07
C ILE A 77 -4.78 4.19 -1.56
N ASN A 78 -5.81 3.77 -0.80
CA ASN A 78 -5.87 4.05 0.63
C ASN A 78 -4.84 3.25 1.45
N PHE A 79 -4.33 2.15 0.92
CA PHE A 79 -3.15 1.47 1.50
C PHE A 79 -1.94 2.42 1.60
N TYR A 80 -1.82 3.38 0.68
CA TYR A 80 -0.77 4.41 0.68
C TYR A 80 -1.25 5.77 1.18
N ARG A 81 -2.42 5.87 1.82
CA ARG A 81 -3.04 7.16 2.21
C ARG A 81 -2.11 8.10 2.99
N ARG A 82 -1.23 7.57 3.86
CA ARG A 82 -0.31 8.38 4.68
C ARG A 82 0.70 9.22 3.86
N TYR A 83 0.88 8.87 2.59
CA TYR A 83 1.76 9.53 1.64
C TYR A 83 1.00 10.58 0.80
N LEU A 84 -0.33 10.46 0.73
CA LEU A 84 -1.17 11.26 -0.14
C LEU A 84 -1.69 12.49 0.60
N LYS A 85 -1.14 13.66 0.27
CA LYS A 85 -1.65 14.93 0.79
C LYS A 85 -3.09 15.14 0.33
N ASP A 86 -3.97 15.54 1.25
CA ASP A 86 -5.38 15.82 0.97
C ASP A 86 -6.16 14.67 0.30
N ALA A 87 -5.74 13.41 0.53
CA ALA A 87 -6.33 12.22 -0.09
C ALA A 87 -7.86 12.14 0.03
N ALA A 88 -8.41 12.55 1.18
CA ALA A 88 -9.85 12.58 1.39
C ALA A 88 -10.55 13.52 0.40
N LYS A 89 -9.98 14.71 0.19
CA LYS A 89 -10.53 15.74 -0.70
C LYS A 89 -10.47 15.29 -2.17
N THR A 90 -9.35 14.68 -2.58
CA THR A 90 -9.18 14.17 -3.95
C THR A 90 -10.12 12.98 -4.24
N GLN A 91 -10.45 12.16 -3.24
CA GLN A 91 -11.29 10.97 -3.41
C GLN A 91 -12.79 11.21 -3.17
N THR A 92 -13.22 12.42 -2.78
CA THR A 92 -14.61 12.69 -2.36
C THR A 92 -15.64 12.22 -3.39
N LEU A 93 -15.50 12.64 -4.66
CA LEU A 93 -16.49 12.31 -5.70
C LEU A 93 -16.48 10.81 -6.01
N LEU A 94 -15.32 10.17 -5.90
CA LEU A 94 -15.18 8.72 -6.08
C LEU A 94 -15.89 7.94 -4.97
N HIS A 95 -15.84 8.41 -3.72
CA HIS A 95 -16.59 7.82 -2.61
C HIS A 95 -18.10 8.03 -2.74
N ASP A 96 -18.55 9.11 -3.39
CA ASP A 96 -19.97 9.37 -3.63
C ASP A 96 -20.61 8.27 -4.48
N TYR A 97 -19.91 7.74 -5.49
CA TYR A 97 -20.39 6.58 -6.27
C TYR A 97 -20.58 5.32 -5.42
N LEU A 98 -19.85 5.19 -4.30
CA LEU A 98 -19.93 4.02 -3.43
C LEU A 98 -21.02 4.13 -2.36
N LYS A 99 -21.71 5.28 -2.23
CA LYS A 99 -22.81 5.46 -1.28
C LYS A 99 -23.94 4.48 -1.58
N GLY A 100 -24.33 3.70 -0.56
CA GLY A 100 -25.36 2.66 -0.68
C GLY A 100 -24.95 1.44 -1.54
N ALA A 101 -23.71 1.36 -2.02
CA ALA A 101 -23.25 0.24 -2.83
C ALA A 101 -23.00 -1.00 -1.97
N LYS A 102 -23.54 -2.15 -2.40
CA LYS A 102 -23.33 -3.44 -1.71
C LYS A 102 -21.89 -3.94 -1.87
N LYS A 103 -21.52 -4.94 -1.05
CA LYS A 103 -20.26 -5.68 -1.24
C LYS A 103 -20.30 -6.38 -2.60
N ARG A 104 -19.23 -6.25 -3.40
CA ARG A 104 -19.13 -6.82 -4.77
C ARG A 104 -20.22 -6.35 -5.74
N ASP A 105 -20.74 -5.15 -5.53
CA ASP A 105 -21.70 -4.53 -6.44
C ASP A 105 -21.08 -4.27 -7.82
N LYS A 106 -21.60 -4.95 -8.85
CA LYS A 106 -21.09 -4.89 -10.23
C LYS A 106 -21.84 -3.88 -11.11
N ARG A 107 -22.68 -3.01 -10.53
CA ARG A 107 -23.33 -1.94 -11.31
C ARG A 107 -22.28 -1.07 -11.99
N LYS A 108 -22.54 -0.72 -13.25
CA LYS A 108 -21.66 0.12 -14.05
C LYS A 108 -21.65 1.56 -13.53
N ILE A 109 -20.48 2.19 -13.59
CA ILE A 109 -20.30 3.59 -13.20
C ILE A 109 -20.64 4.48 -14.39
N GLN A 110 -21.49 5.48 -14.14
CA GLN A 110 -21.69 6.59 -15.06
C GLN A 110 -20.67 7.68 -14.71
N TRP A 111 -19.53 7.66 -15.38
CA TRP A 111 -18.45 8.60 -15.13
C TRP A 111 -18.83 10.01 -15.60
N SER A 112 -18.62 11.00 -14.73
CA SER A 112 -18.54 12.40 -15.17
C SER A 112 -17.09 12.76 -15.47
N ASP A 113 -16.89 13.84 -16.23
CA ASP A 113 -15.56 14.35 -16.56
C ASP A 113 -14.78 14.76 -15.29
N GLU A 114 -15.47 15.30 -14.28
CA GLU A 114 -14.86 15.64 -12.99
C GLU A 114 -14.43 14.40 -12.21
N ALA A 115 -15.22 13.33 -12.25
CA ALA A 115 -14.87 12.08 -11.60
C ALA A 115 -13.66 11.43 -12.26
N GLU A 116 -13.60 11.43 -13.59
CA GLU A 116 -12.45 10.93 -14.34
C GLU A 116 -11.18 11.75 -14.03
N THR A 117 -11.32 13.07 -13.93
CA THR A 117 -10.24 13.96 -13.49
C THR A 117 -9.75 13.64 -12.08
N GLN A 118 -10.66 13.37 -11.12
CA GLN A 118 -10.27 12.96 -9.76
C GLN A 118 -9.61 11.59 -9.71
N PHE A 119 -10.05 10.65 -10.55
CA PHE A 119 -9.43 9.33 -10.69
C PHE A 119 -7.98 9.44 -11.16
N GLU A 120 -7.73 10.19 -12.24
CA GLU A 120 -6.36 10.41 -12.73
C GLU A 120 -5.52 11.21 -11.73
N LYS A 121 -6.12 12.18 -11.04
CA LYS A 121 -5.44 12.90 -9.95
C LYS A 121 -5.01 11.97 -8.82
N CYS A 122 -5.85 11.01 -8.40
CA CYS A 122 -5.47 10.03 -7.37
C CYS A 122 -4.23 9.22 -7.78
N LYS A 123 -4.11 8.86 -9.07
CA LYS A 123 -2.95 8.13 -9.59
C LYS A 123 -1.70 9.01 -9.57
N ASN A 124 -1.82 10.28 -9.99
CA ASN A 124 -0.72 11.24 -10.03
C ASN A 124 -0.22 11.65 -8.64
N ASP A 125 -1.10 11.80 -7.66
CA ASP A 125 -0.72 12.13 -6.28
C ASP A 125 0.22 11.07 -5.68
N LEU A 126 0.05 9.80 -6.06
CA LEU A 126 0.91 8.70 -5.62
C LEU A 126 2.30 8.72 -6.28
N ILE A 127 2.38 9.10 -7.56
CA ILE A 127 3.66 9.27 -8.29
C ILE A 127 4.54 10.29 -7.56
N ASN A 128 3.96 11.44 -7.23
CA ASN A 128 4.65 12.55 -6.60
C ASN A 128 5.13 12.24 -5.17
N THR A 129 4.72 11.11 -4.58
CA THR A 129 5.23 10.70 -3.27
C THR A 129 6.40 9.71 -3.34
N THR A 130 6.71 9.21 -4.52
CA THR A 130 7.77 8.19 -4.73
C THR A 130 9.04 8.80 -5.33
N LEU A 131 9.03 10.11 -5.61
CA LEU A 131 10.13 10.91 -6.16
C LEU A 131 10.76 11.80 -5.09
#